data_AF-A0A961XIQ0-F1
#
_entry.id   AF-A0A961XIQ0-F1
#
_cell.length_a   1.000
_cell.length_b   1.000
_cell.length_c   1.000
_cell.angle_alpha   90.00
_cell.angle_beta   90.00
_cell.angle_gamma   90.00
#
_symmetry.space_group_name_H-M   'P 1'
#
loop_
_entity.id
_entity.type
_entity.pdbx_description
1 polymer ?
#
loop_
_entity_poly.entity_id
_entity_poly.type
_entity_poly.pdbx_seq_one_letter_code
_entity_poly.pdbx_strand_id
1 'polypeptide(L)'
;MAKVALAVLLLFLPTHVLAQITNGNFSSGATGWSTTAPSGSSVAYTAGTLVTTSDNNGGTNSRTYASQTISLSDPGFLNFTLVSYATADYGDYDWPMFWLDTTVYRITTAGALVSGPPAINNDSPVTNVLVQTSLTTGSHTLRFGVTATDSCCGSGVATWDNVEFQELTQSPAAQTTAEDTPLVLSGGNRLAVATNSGAATVSVTLSVTNGILNLASTAGLTITGGANGSATVSFTGTAANINTALNGLTYVPVANYNGASVLTFSATAGAISDTDTIAITVTPVPDYAFSLAKAASVSNVSSKVTINYTITATNTGDMVLSGITISDQITQGLSSTSLTLSGPTGDSAPVGMFDVGETWTYTASHAVTQANLDNGANLVNSVTLDTAQTPPQSATATTSITQSPSLSITKNADDTTDVVAGQTITYTYVVTNTGNITIDGISVSDLHGGSGPAPVPLGETLATDASPSGDSSDATANNGVWSTLAPGDSVTFSSTYVVTQADIDLL
;
A
#
# COMPACT_ATOMS: atom_id res chain seq x y z
N MET A 1 -43.68 -19.35 6.24
CA MET A 1 -43.97 -19.27 7.69
C MET A 1 -42.65 -18.95 8.39
N ALA A 2 -42.43 -17.92 9.21
CA ALA A 2 -43.23 -16.79 9.67
C ALA A 2 -42.28 -15.66 10.15
N LYS A 3 -42.75 -14.41 9.99
CA LYS A 3 -42.55 -13.16 10.75
C LYS A 3 -41.31 -12.87 11.63
N VAL A 4 -40.60 -11.80 11.23
CA VAL A 4 -40.32 -10.49 11.89
C VAL A 4 -39.93 -10.40 13.39
N ALA A 5 -38.75 -9.82 13.64
CA ALA A 5 -38.43 -8.75 14.63
C ALA A 5 -37.06 -8.16 14.21
N LEU A 6 -36.88 -6.94 13.70
CA LEU A 6 -37.09 -5.54 14.16
C LEU A 6 -36.21 -5.09 15.34
N ALA A 7 -35.45 -4.02 15.08
CA ALA A 7 -34.57 -3.18 15.94
C ALA A 7 -33.17 -3.75 16.19
N VAL A 8 -32.04 -3.08 15.89
CA VAL A 8 -31.74 -1.64 15.98
C VAL A 8 -30.83 -1.25 14.80
N LEU A 9 -31.36 -0.47 13.84
CA LEU A 9 -30.55 0.33 12.94
C LEU A 9 -30.33 1.66 13.65
N LEU A 10 -29.12 1.89 14.20
CA LEU A 10 -28.68 3.24 14.53
C LEU A 10 -28.63 3.99 13.20
N LEU A 11 -29.72 4.68 12.87
CA LEU A 11 -29.73 5.76 11.91
C LEU A 11 -28.80 6.84 12.46
N PHE A 12 -27.52 6.80 12.07
CA PHE A 12 -26.72 8.01 12.02
C PHE A 12 -27.39 8.90 10.99
N LEU A 13 -28.24 9.79 11.48
CA LEU A 13 -28.77 10.91 10.72
C LEU A 13 -27.56 11.65 10.11
N PRO A 14 -27.54 11.97 8.80
CA PRO A 14 -26.59 12.94 8.30
C PRO A 14 -26.85 14.26 9.04
N THR A 15 -25.90 14.71 9.86
CA THR A 15 -25.99 15.92 10.69
C THR A 15 -25.71 17.22 9.93
N HIS A 16 -25.87 17.24 8.61
CA HIS A 16 -26.03 18.50 7.90
C HIS A 16 -27.38 18.44 7.18
N VAL A 17 -28.45 18.42 7.98
CA VAL A 17 -29.67 19.10 7.58
C VAL A 17 -29.23 20.54 7.42
N LEU A 18 -28.91 20.94 6.18
CA LEU A 18 -28.77 22.33 5.76
C LEU A 18 -29.79 23.12 6.55
N ALA A 19 -29.32 23.86 7.57
CA ALA A 19 -30.20 24.63 8.42
C ALA A 19 -31.04 25.48 7.47
N GLN A 20 -32.34 25.23 7.52
CA GLN A 20 -33.28 25.56 6.48
C GLN A 20 -33.39 27.08 6.31
N ILE A 21 -32.50 27.68 5.55
CA ILE A 21 -32.87 28.51 4.41
C ILE A 21 -32.59 27.63 3.17
N THR A 22 -33.34 26.54 2.98
CA THR A 22 -33.22 25.71 1.76
C THR A 22 -33.42 26.62 0.56
N ASN A 23 -32.35 26.87 -0.21
CA ASN A 23 -32.39 27.69 -1.43
C ASN A 23 -33.19 28.99 -1.28
N GLY A 24 -32.70 29.88 -0.42
CA GLY A 24 -33.18 31.26 -0.30
C GLY A 24 -32.57 32.23 -1.32
N ASN A 25 -32.43 31.86 -2.60
CA ASN A 25 -32.99 32.83 -3.54
C ASN A 25 -34.46 32.88 -3.12
N PHE A 26 -35.08 34.01 -2.87
CA PHE A 26 -36.45 33.99 -2.33
C PHE A 26 -37.49 33.35 -3.32
N SER A 27 -37.03 32.66 -4.37
CA SER A 27 -37.72 32.01 -5.47
C SER A 27 -38.54 30.77 -5.10
N SER A 28 -38.60 30.32 -3.84
CA SER A 28 -39.58 29.29 -3.44
C SER A 28 -40.14 29.45 -2.02
N GLY A 29 -41.02 30.44 -1.84
CA GLY A 29 -42.05 30.45 -0.79
C GLY A 29 -41.58 30.20 0.65
N ALA A 30 -40.62 30.99 1.16
CA ALA A 30 -40.11 30.84 2.52
C ALA A 30 -41.25 30.78 3.57
N THR A 31 -41.45 29.60 4.16
CA THR A 31 -42.33 29.39 5.31
C THR A 31 -41.62 29.78 6.61
N GLY A 32 -42.34 30.27 7.62
CA GLY A 32 -41.79 30.55 8.96
C GLY A 32 -41.39 32.01 9.23
N TRP A 33 -41.68 32.94 8.31
CA TRP A 33 -41.59 34.37 8.57
C TRP A 33 -42.82 34.86 9.33
N SER A 34 -42.64 35.50 10.49
CA SER A 34 -43.69 36.29 11.13
C SER A 34 -43.64 37.72 10.62
N THR A 35 -44.79 38.25 10.19
CA THR A 35 -44.89 39.63 9.71
C THR A 35 -45.54 40.51 10.76
N THR A 36 -44.93 41.65 11.03
CA THR A 36 -45.61 42.74 11.75
C THR A 36 -45.82 43.87 10.75
N ALA A 37 -47.08 44.14 10.41
CA ALA A 37 -47.48 45.26 9.56
C ALA A 37 -48.64 46.00 10.27
N PRO A 38 -48.46 47.27 10.66
CA PRO A 38 -49.55 48.13 11.09
C PRO A 38 -50.63 48.24 9.99
N SER A 39 -51.83 48.72 10.35
CA SER A 39 -52.89 48.98 9.37
C SER A 39 -52.33 49.80 8.21
N GLY A 40 -52.65 49.40 6.97
CA GLY A 40 -52.25 50.03 5.70
C GLY A 40 -50.79 49.82 5.25
N SER A 41 -49.95 49.20 6.08
CA SER A 41 -48.62 48.72 5.71
C SER A 41 -48.71 47.30 5.13
N SER A 42 -47.66 46.84 4.43
CA SER A 42 -47.64 45.50 3.86
C SER A 42 -46.27 44.85 3.88
N VAL A 43 -46.28 43.52 3.92
CA VAL A 43 -45.11 42.70 3.68
C VAL A 43 -45.49 41.74 2.57
N ALA A 44 -44.77 41.78 1.46
CA ALA A 44 -44.96 40.90 0.33
C ALA A 44 -43.67 40.12 0.05
N TYR A 45 -43.83 38.83 -0.24
CA TYR A 45 -42.72 37.95 -0.59
C TYR A 45 -43.05 37.31 -1.94
N THR A 46 -42.24 37.55 -2.97
CA THR A 46 -42.50 37.03 -4.31
C THR A 46 -41.20 36.74 -5.04
N ALA A 47 -41.06 35.50 -5.53
CA ALA A 47 -40.11 35.05 -6.54
C ALA A 47 -38.61 35.31 -6.31
N GLY A 48 -38.15 35.62 -5.09
CA GLY A 48 -36.77 36.08 -4.93
C GLY A 48 -36.66 37.27 -4.01
N THR A 49 -37.78 37.91 -3.73
CA THR A 49 -37.74 39.24 -3.19
C THR A 49 -38.72 39.43 -2.04
N LEU A 50 -38.23 39.99 -0.94
CA LEU A 50 -39.05 40.52 0.15
C LEU A 50 -39.20 42.01 -0.02
N VAL A 51 -40.45 42.46 -0.11
CA VAL A 51 -40.83 43.86 -0.17
C VAL A 51 -41.55 44.21 1.11
N THR A 52 -41.04 45.20 1.84
CA THR A 52 -41.69 45.74 3.03
C THR A 52 -42.10 47.16 2.74
N THR A 53 -43.41 47.44 2.84
CA THR A 53 -43.98 48.78 2.69
C THR A 53 -44.48 49.26 4.04
N SER A 54 -43.96 50.40 4.50
CA SER A 54 -44.50 51.08 5.67
C SER A 54 -45.33 52.27 5.19
N ASP A 55 -46.60 52.29 5.54
CA ASP A 55 -47.46 53.46 5.38
C ASP A 55 -47.49 54.28 6.68
N ASN A 56 -47.73 55.58 6.53
CA ASN A 56 -47.95 56.44 7.67
C ASN A 56 -49.44 56.74 7.83
N ASN A 57 -50.10 56.06 8.77
CA ASN A 57 -51.49 56.35 9.15
C ASN A 57 -51.62 57.48 10.19
N GLY A 58 -50.71 58.46 10.18
CA GLY A 58 -50.78 59.66 11.01
C GLY A 58 -50.50 59.42 12.50
N GLY A 59 -49.64 58.45 12.82
CA GLY A 59 -49.30 58.06 14.19
C GLY A 59 -47.81 57.75 14.37
N THR A 60 -47.31 57.86 15.62
CA THR A 60 -45.90 57.72 15.98
C THR A 60 -45.35 56.29 15.78
N ASN A 61 -44.26 56.16 15.01
CA ASN A 61 -43.33 55.03 14.96
C ASN A 61 -43.89 53.68 14.48
N SER A 62 -44.60 53.65 13.35
CA SER A 62 -44.96 52.39 12.69
C SER A 62 -43.73 51.70 12.08
N ARG A 63 -43.49 50.44 12.47
CA ARG A 63 -42.42 49.59 11.93
C ARG A 63 -43.03 48.41 11.20
N THR A 64 -42.65 48.22 9.95
CA THR A 64 -43.08 47.08 9.16
C THR A 64 -41.88 46.19 8.88
N TYR A 65 -41.96 44.93 9.32
CA TYR A 65 -40.87 43.98 9.14
C TYR A 65 -41.34 42.54 8.99
N ALA A 66 -40.53 41.75 8.29
CA ALA A 66 -40.56 40.30 8.33
C ALA A 66 -39.49 39.81 9.31
N SER A 67 -39.82 38.83 10.15
CA SER A 67 -38.88 38.19 11.07
C SER A 67 -38.86 36.67 10.92
N GLN A 68 -37.68 36.07 11.02
CA GLN A 68 -37.48 34.61 11.07
C GLN A 68 -36.41 34.27 12.09
N THR A 69 -36.61 33.19 12.83
CA THR A 69 -35.59 32.61 13.70
C THR A 69 -34.95 31.41 13.00
N ILE A 70 -33.63 31.41 12.91
CA ILE A 70 -32.82 30.32 12.37
C ILE A 70 -32.02 29.68 13.49
N SER A 71 -31.71 28.39 13.36
CA SER A 71 -30.87 27.65 14.30
C SER A 71 -29.70 27.05 13.52
N LEU A 72 -28.49 27.45 13.91
CA LEU A 72 -27.25 27.10 13.22
C LEU A 72 -26.46 26.11 14.08
N SER A 73 -26.03 25.00 13.48
CA SER A 73 -25.06 24.08 14.09
C SER A 73 -23.66 24.67 14.03
N ASP A 74 -23.35 25.37 12.94
CA ASP A 74 -22.00 25.84 12.65
C ASP A 74 -21.99 27.35 12.32
N PRO A 75 -20.90 28.07 12.64
CA PRO A 75 -20.77 29.48 12.33
C PRO A 75 -20.60 29.69 10.81
N GLY A 76 -21.02 30.85 10.34
CA GLY A 76 -20.98 31.14 8.90
C GLY A 76 -21.28 32.59 8.57
N PHE A 77 -21.59 32.83 7.31
CA PHE A 77 -21.86 34.16 6.78
C PHE A 77 -23.26 34.26 6.22
N LEU A 78 -23.95 35.31 6.67
CA LEU A 78 -25.22 35.77 6.12
C LEU A 78 -24.93 36.92 5.15
N ASN A 79 -25.29 36.71 3.89
CA ASN A 79 -25.36 37.74 2.87
C ASN A 79 -26.80 38.10 2.58
N PHE A 80 -27.06 39.37 2.27
CA PHE A 80 -28.33 39.83 1.72
C PHE A 80 -28.13 41.12 0.94
N THR A 81 -28.99 41.39 -0.01
CA THR A 81 -28.93 42.59 -0.85
C THR A 81 -30.13 43.46 -0.60
N LEU A 82 -29.90 44.71 -0.20
CA LEU A 82 -30.91 45.76 -0.29
C LEU A 82 -30.96 46.22 -1.75
N VAL A 83 -31.90 45.65 -2.51
CA VAL A 83 -32.07 45.87 -3.95
C VAL A 83 -32.49 47.30 -4.23
N SER A 84 -33.44 47.81 -3.46
CA SER A 84 -33.88 49.20 -3.56
C SER A 84 -34.46 49.70 -2.25
N TYR A 85 -34.35 51.01 -2.04
CA TYR A 85 -35.06 51.72 -0.99
C TYR A 85 -35.56 53.07 -1.54
N ALA A 86 -36.85 53.35 -1.34
CA ALA A 86 -37.47 54.61 -1.71
C ALA A 86 -38.54 55.02 -0.68
N THR A 87 -38.66 56.32 -0.42
CA THR A 87 -39.78 56.91 0.35
C THR A 87 -40.24 58.18 -0.34
N ALA A 88 -41.50 58.58 -0.10
CA ALA A 88 -42.14 59.75 -0.71
C ALA A 88 -42.06 61.03 0.15
N ASP A 89 -41.34 60.98 1.27
CA ASP A 89 -41.28 62.06 2.28
C ASP A 89 -40.00 62.93 2.17
N TYR A 90 -39.95 64.09 2.85
CA TYR A 90 -38.83 65.03 2.94
C TYR A 90 -38.20 65.01 4.36
N GLY A 91 -36.96 64.51 4.51
CA GLY A 91 -36.22 64.44 5.79
C GLY A 91 -35.62 63.05 6.12
N ASP A 92 -34.68 63.05 7.08
CA ASP A 92 -33.86 61.89 7.52
C ASP A 92 -34.60 60.86 8.41
N TYR A 93 -35.93 60.77 8.30
CA TYR A 93 -36.76 60.07 9.28
C TYR A 93 -37.13 58.62 8.91
N ASP A 94 -36.96 58.24 7.65
CA ASP A 94 -37.27 56.89 7.18
C ASP A 94 -36.01 56.19 6.69
N TRP A 95 -35.82 54.93 7.08
CA TRP A 95 -34.68 54.12 6.64
C TRP A 95 -35.00 52.62 6.60
N PRO A 96 -34.29 51.86 5.74
CA PRO A 96 -34.32 50.40 5.79
C PRO A 96 -33.66 49.89 7.08
N MET A 97 -34.24 48.85 7.69
CA MET A 97 -33.73 48.25 8.92
C MET A 97 -33.34 46.78 8.71
N PHE A 98 -32.26 46.37 9.39
CA PHE A 98 -31.92 44.98 9.62
C PHE A 98 -31.72 44.75 11.12
N TRP A 99 -32.40 43.76 11.70
CA TRP A 99 -32.18 43.36 13.09
C TRP A 99 -31.55 41.97 13.10
N LEU A 100 -30.53 41.84 13.93
CA LEU A 100 -29.97 40.57 14.33
C LEU A 100 -30.17 40.45 15.84
N ASP A 101 -31.01 39.48 16.22
CA ASP A 101 -31.47 39.25 17.58
C ASP A 101 -32.16 40.49 18.18
N THR A 102 -31.55 41.09 19.19
CA THR A 102 -32.05 42.30 19.84
C THR A 102 -31.43 43.58 19.27
N THR A 103 -30.40 43.45 18.43
CA THR A 103 -29.63 44.58 17.93
C THR A 103 -30.20 45.07 16.61
N VAL A 104 -30.51 46.37 16.56
CA VAL A 104 -30.96 47.05 15.34
C VAL A 104 -29.76 47.64 14.64
N TYR A 105 -29.54 47.24 13.40
CA TYR A 105 -28.51 47.78 12.53
C TYR A 105 -29.11 48.69 11.45
N ARG A 106 -28.35 49.73 11.12
CA ARG A 106 -28.58 50.55 9.95
C ARG A 106 -27.55 50.17 8.89
N ILE A 107 -27.97 50.21 7.63
CA ILE A 107 -27.15 49.83 6.48
C ILE A 107 -26.54 51.10 5.89
N THR A 108 -25.23 51.10 5.66
CA THR A 108 -24.56 52.20 4.95
C THR A 108 -24.64 52.00 3.44
N THR A 109 -24.38 53.05 2.65
CA THR A 109 -24.29 52.96 1.19
C THR A 109 -23.21 51.98 0.70
N ALA A 110 -22.23 51.66 1.55
CA ALA A 110 -21.20 50.65 1.29
C ALA A 110 -21.57 49.25 1.82
N GLY A 111 -22.78 49.05 2.37
CA GLY A 111 -23.26 47.77 2.87
C GLY A 111 -22.79 47.38 4.27
N ALA A 112 -22.16 48.29 5.02
CA ALA A 112 -21.77 48.04 6.39
C ALA A 112 -22.95 48.16 7.36
N LEU A 113 -22.93 47.36 8.42
CA LEU A 113 -23.89 47.43 9.53
C LEU A 113 -23.32 48.31 10.65
N VAL A 114 -24.02 49.40 11.00
CA VAL A 114 -23.53 50.36 12.02
C VAL A 114 -24.60 50.70 13.07
N SER A 115 -24.13 51.05 14.27
CA SER A 115 -24.93 51.69 15.33
C SER A 115 -24.72 53.21 15.28
N GLY A 116 -25.77 54.00 15.05
CA GLY A 116 -25.65 55.46 14.88
C GLY A 116 -26.81 56.07 14.08
N PRO A 117 -26.72 57.33 13.61
CA PRO A 117 -27.74 57.95 12.73
C PRO A 117 -27.87 57.22 11.38
N PRO A 118 -28.96 57.45 10.60
CA PRO A 118 -29.24 56.65 9.41
C PRO A 118 -28.27 57.04 8.28
N ALA A 119 -27.59 56.04 7.71
CA ALA A 119 -26.64 56.22 6.62
C ALA A 119 -27.28 56.07 5.22
N ILE A 120 -28.46 55.45 5.15
CA ILE A 120 -29.34 55.41 3.98
C ILE A 120 -30.68 55.99 4.44
N ASN A 121 -31.16 56.99 3.73
CA ASN A 121 -32.37 57.78 4.00
C ASN A 121 -33.02 58.18 2.66
N ASN A 122 -34.00 59.09 2.69
CA ASN A 122 -34.65 59.55 1.46
C ASN A 122 -33.75 60.40 0.56
N ASP A 123 -32.82 61.16 1.14
CA ASP A 123 -31.89 62.02 0.41
C ASP A 123 -30.75 61.22 -0.25
N SER A 124 -30.63 59.94 0.06
CA SER A 124 -29.60 59.03 -0.46
C SER A 124 -30.22 57.66 -0.79
N PRO A 125 -31.11 57.57 -1.81
CA PRO A 125 -31.67 56.31 -2.24
C PRO A 125 -30.57 55.40 -2.76
N VAL A 126 -30.75 54.09 -2.56
CA VAL A 126 -29.76 53.09 -2.97
C VAL A 126 -30.37 52.06 -3.90
N THR A 127 -29.50 51.48 -4.72
CA THR A 127 -29.80 50.29 -5.51
C THR A 127 -28.68 49.27 -5.33
N ASN A 128 -29.04 48.01 -5.09
CA ASN A 128 -28.12 46.86 -5.02
C ASN A 128 -26.97 47.01 -4.00
N VAL A 129 -27.30 47.27 -2.74
CA VAL A 129 -26.33 47.28 -1.65
C VAL A 129 -26.21 45.88 -1.06
N LEU A 130 -25.08 45.21 -1.30
CA LEU A 130 -24.74 43.94 -0.66
C LEU A 130 -24.33 44.17 0.79
N VAL A 131 -24.98 43.46 1.70
CA VAL A 131 -24.66 43.43 3.12
C VAL A 131 -24.16 42.04 3.47
N GLN A 132 -23.08 42.00 4.24
CA GLN A 132 -22.46 40.76 4.71
C GLN A 132 -22.25 40.85 6.21
N THR A 133 -22.61 39.80 6.92
CA THR A 133 -22.36 39.67 8.35
C THR A 133 -22.12 38.21 8.71
N SER A 134 -21.41 37.96 9.81
CA SER A 134 -21.14 36.61 10.29
C SER A 134 -22.10 36.24 11.43
N LEU A 135 -22.53 34.99 11.46
CA LEU A 135 -23.35 34.43 12.54
C LEU A 135 -22.57 33.32 13.24
N THR A 136 -22.78 33.20 14.54
CA THR A 136 -22.22 32.12 15.38
C THR A 136 -23.18 30.93 15.42
N THR A 137 -22.73 29.80 15.94
CA THR A 137 -23.61 28.69 16.33
C THR A 137 -24.70 29.16 17.29
N GLY A 138 -25.91 28.62 17.13
CA GLY A 138 -27.04 28.90 18.01
C GLY A 138 -28.26 29.44 17.29
N SER A 139 -29.22 29.94 18.06
CA SER A 139 -30.47 30.48 17.54
C SER A 139 -30.34 31.98 17.31
N HIS A 140 -30.59 32.43 16.08
CA HIS A 140 -30.56 33.84 15.70
C HIS A 140 -31.92 34.29 15.13
N THR A 141 -32.39 35.47 15.51
CA THR A 141 -33.60 36.08 14.95
C THR A 141 -33.24 37.19 13.99
N LEU A 142 -33.53 36.98 12.71
CA LEU A 142 -33.34 37.95 11.64
C LEU A 142 -34.62 38.76 11.47
N ARG A 143 -34.51 40.09 11.30
CA ARG A 143 -35.63 40.94 10.88
C ARG A 143 -35.23 41.90 9.77
N PHE A 144 -36.02 41.96 8.71
CA PHE A 144 -35.84 42.87 7.58
C PHE A 144 -37.08 43.78 7.47
N GLY A 145 -36.90 45.08 7.32
CA GLY A 145 -38.03 45.99 7.33
C GLY A 145 -37.73 47.45 6.99
N VAL A 146 -38.70 48.32 7.24
CA VAL A 146 -38.63 49.77 7.06
C VAL A 146 -39.26 50.48 8.26
N THR A 147 -38.70 51.63 8.65
CA THR A 147 -39.35 52.57 9.58
C THR A 147 -40.05 53.69 8.83
N ALA A 148 -41.22 54.11 9.34
CA ALA A 148 -41.79 55.43 9.08
C ALA A 148 -41.81 56.25 10.40
N THR A 149 -41.05 57.35 10.48
CA THR A 149 -40.85 58.07 11.77
C THR A 149 -41.46 59.50 11.80
N ASP A 150 -41.97 60.05 10.70
CA ASP A 150 -42.61 61.37 10.69
C ASP A 150 -44.17 61.30 10.74
N SER A 151 -44.82 62.45 10.73
CA SER A 151 -46.22 62.76 10.98
C SER A 151 -47.01 63.09 9.69
N CYS A 152 -46.40 62.96 8.51
CA CYS A 152 -47.03 63.29 7.22
C CYS A 152 -47.11 62.10 6.22
N CYS A 153 -47.66 62.33 5.02
CA CYS A 153 -48.24 61.35 4.09
C CYS A 153 -47.26 60.54 3.21
N GLY A 154 -46.15 60.04 3.77
CA GLY A 154 -45.17 59.20 3.07
C GLY A 154 -45.44 57.69 3.16
N SER A 155 -44.97 56.94 2.15
CA SER A 155 -44.84 55.47 2.19
C SER A 155 -43.39 55.10 1.88
N GLY A 156 -42.74 54.39 2.80
CA GLY A 156 -41.39 53.85 2.62
C GLY A 156 -41.43 52.41 2.11
N VAL A 157 -40.65 52.09 1.09
CA VAL A 157 -40.57 50.75 0.49
C VAL A 157 -39.11 50.30 0.43
N ALA A 158 -38.82 49.15 1.04
CA ALA A 158 -37.52 48.47 0.89
C ALA A 158 -37.72 47.10 0.26
N THR A 159 -36.79 46.76 -0.63
CA THR A 159 -36.75 45.53 -1.39
C THR A 159 -35.48 44.77 -1.07
N TRP A 160 -35.61 43.55 -0.57
CA TRP A 160 -34.53 42.68 -0.13
C TRP A 160 -34.48 41.42 -1.00
N ASP A 161 -33.28 41.00 -1.42
CA ASP A 161 -33.04 39.81 -2.23
C ASP A 161 -31.72 39.13 -1.79
N ASN A 162 -31.47 37.91 -2.27
CA ASN A 162 -30.27 37.12 -2.05
C ASN A 162 -29.89 36.95 -0.57
N VAL A 163 -30.89 36.70 0.29
CA VAL A 163 -30.70 36.38 1.72
C VAL A 163 -30.22 34.94 1.80
N GLU A 164 -28.92 34.77 1.98
CA GLU A 164 -28.25 33.48 1.94
C GLU A 164 -27.33 33.33 3.14
N PHE A 165 -27.46 32.21 3.85
CA PHE A 165 -26.49 31.78 4.84
C PHE A 165 -25.65 30.63 4.28
N GLN A 166 -24.33 30.69 4.46
CA GLN A 166 -23.43 29.56 4.24
C GLN A 166 -22.54 29.35 5.47
N GLU A 167 -22.45 28.10 5.92
CA GLU A 167 -21.49 27.65 6.93
C GLU A 167 -20.07 27.83 6.43
N LEU A 168 -19.15 28.19 7.34
CA LEU A 168 -17.77 28.46 6.97
C LEU A 168 -17.09 27.19 6.45
N THR A 169 -17.24 26.05 7.14
CA THR A 169 -16.85 24.74 6.61
C THR A 169 -18.07 23.98 6.13
N GLN A 170 -17.95 23.35 4.96
CA GLN A 170 -18.97 22.48 4.38
C GLN A 170 -18.35 21.10 4.21
N SER A 171 -18.78 20.17 5.06
CA SER A 171 -18.19 18.84 5.16
C SER A 171 -19.14 17.74 4.67
N PRO A 172 -18.61 16.67 4.04
CA PRO A 172 -19.41 15.52 3.67
C PRO A 172 -19.78 14.70 4.92
N ALA A 173 -20.73 13.78 4.74
CA ALA A 173 -20.99 12.74 5.73
C ALA A 173 -19.76 11.81 5.91
N ALA A 174 -19.84 10.89 6.87
CA ALA A 174 -18.82 9.87 7.08
C ALA A 174 -18.47 9.12 5.78
N GLN A 175 -17.19 8.82 5.60
CA GLN A 175 -16.63 8.20 4.40
C GLN A 175 -16.14 6.78 4.68
N THR A 176 -15.92 6.01 3.62
CA THR A 176 -15.34 4.68 3.71
C THR A 176 -14.40 4.45 2.53
N THR A 177 -13.28 3.78 2.78
CA THR A 177 -12.37 3.32 1.74
C THR A 177 -11.81 1.95 2.11
N ALA A 178 -11.28 1.22 1.15
CA ALA A 178 -10.45 0.06 1.42
C ALA A 178 -9.05 0.51 1.85
N GLU A 179 -8.37 -0.28 2.69
CA GLU A 179 -6.93 -0.10 2.85
C GLU A 179 -6.24 -0.23 1.49
N ASP A 180 -5.05 0.38 1.39
CA ASP A 180 -4.30 0.53 0.14
C ASP A 180 -5.02 1.24 -1.02
N THR A 181 -6.21 1.79 -0.76
CA THR A 181 -7.00 2.54 -1.74
C THR A 181 -7.15 4.00 -1.30
N PRO A 182 -6.55 4.95 -2.03
CA PRO A 182 -6.79 6.37 -1.79
C PRO A 182 -8.27 6.75 -1.93
N LEU A 183 -8.78 7.51 -0.97
CA LEU A 183 -10.12 8.10 -1.01
C LEU A 183 -10.04 9.50 -1.62
N VAL A 184 -10.75 9.73 -2.73
CA VAL A 184 -10.86 11.04 -3.36
C VAL A 184 -12.15 11.74 -2.90
N LEU A 185 -12.00 12.93 -2.34
CA LEU A 185 -13.09 13.81 -1.89
C LEU A 185 -13.37 14.85 -2.98
N SER A 186 -14.42 14.64 -3.78
CA SER A 186 -14.76 15.49 -4.93
C SER A 186 -16.26 15.47 -5.23
N GLY A 187 -16.77 16.45 -5.98
CA GLY A 187 -18.19 16.46 -6.34
C GLY A 187 -19.12 16.44 -5.11
N GLY A 188 -19.86 15.35 -4.90
CA GLY A 188 -20.85 15.20 -3.82
C GLY A 188 -20.28 14.91 -2.42
N ASN A 189 -19.02 14.46 -2.30
CA ASN A 189 -18.34 14.22 -1.02
C ASN A 189 -17.15 15.16 -0.78
N ARG A 190 -17.09 16.30 -1.48
CA ARG A 190 -16.01 17.29 -1.34
C ARG A 190 -16.12 18.06 -0.03
N LEU A 191 -14.98 18.56 0.46
CA LEU A 191 -14.95 19.67 1.41
C LEU A 191 -15.07 21.00 0.65
N ALA A 192 -15.63 22.02 1.30
CA ALA A 192 -15.61 23.38 0.79
C ALA A 192 -15.59 24.41 1.93
N VAL A 193 -15.11 25.61 1.63
CA VAL A 193 -15.29 26.81 2.46
C VAL A 193 -16.34 27.74 1.86
N ALA A 194 -17.02 28.51 2.72
CA ALA A 194 -17.96 29.55 2.33
C ALA A 194 -17.37 30.51 1.28
N THR A 195 -18.08 30.71 0.17
CA THR A 195 -17.69 31.66 -0.89
C THR A 195 -18.26 33.06 -0.65
N ASN A 196 -19.25 33.17 0.24
CA ASN A 196 -19.97 34.39 0.57
C ASN A 196 -19.35 35.16 1.75
N SER A 197 -18.15 34.79 2.21
CA SER A 197 -17.53 35.38 3.41
C SER A 197 -17.14 36.85 3.28
N GLY A 198 -16.89 37.31 2.05
CA GLY A 198 -16.30 38.64 1.79
C GLY A 198 -14.85 38.79 2.29
N ALA A 199 -14.27 37.76 2.92
CA ALA A 199 -12.89 37.78 3.38
C ALA A 199 -11.92 37.69 2.20
N ALA A 200 -10.88 38.53 2.20
CA ALA A 200 -9.84 38.49 1.17
C ALA A 200 -9.11 37.13 1.13
N THR A 201 -8.90 36.54 2.30
CA THR A 201 -8.31 35.21 2.47
C THR A 201 -9.02 34.42 3.56
N VAL A 202 -8.99 33.10 3.41
CA VAL A 202 -9.42 32.11 4.41
C VAL A 202 -8.20 31.28 4.80
N SER A 203 -8.06 31.00 6.09
CA SER A 203 -7.05 30.08 6.63
C SER A 203 -7.69 28.72 6.88
N VAL A 204 -7.08 27.64 6.41
CA VAL A 204 -7.55 26.26 6.59
C VAL A 204 -6.46 25.42 7.24
N THR A 205 -6.84 24.55 8.16
CA THR A 205 -6.01 23.43 8.63
C THR A 205 -6.79 22.14 8.43
N LEU A 206 -6.19 21.19 7.72
CA LEU A 206 -6.68 19.82 7.60
C LEU A 206 -5.75 18.90 8.38
N SER A 207 -6.30 17.95 9.13
CA SER A 207 -5.52 16.90 9.78
C SER A 207 -6.22 15.54 9.72
N VAL A 208 -5.45 14.45 9.67
CA VAL A 208 -5.98 13.08 9.71
C VAL A 208 -5.16 12.19 10.64
N THR A 209 -5.80 11.26 11.34
CA THR A 209 -5.14 10.41 12.34
C THR A 209 -4.35 9.24 11.75
N ASN A 210 -4.84 8.60 10.67
CA ASN A 210 -4.27 7.37 10.12
C ASN A 210 -4.03 7.47 8.61
N GLY A 211 -3.25 8.47 8.18
CA GLY A 211 -2.86 8.60 6.77
C GLY A 211 -2.27 9.97 6.46
N ILE A 212 -2.28 10.32 5.18
CA ILE A 212 -1.85 11.61 4.67
C ILE A 212 -2.91 12.25 3.78
N LEU A 213 -2.80 13.57 3.59
CA LEU A 213 -3.72 14.36 2.79
C LEU A 213 -2.99 15.03 1.63
N ASN A 214 -3.51 14.84 0.42
CA ASN A 214 -2.99 15.44 -0.81
C ASN A 214 -4.04 16.38 -1.42
N LEU A 215 -3.82 17.69 -1.33
CA LEU A 215 -4.60 18.71 -2.02
C LEU A 215 -4.54 18.49 -3.54
N ALA A 216 -5.67 18.69 -4.22
CA ALA A 216 -5.77 18.55 -5.67
C ALA A 216 -4.93 19.61 -6.42
N SER A 217 -4.71 20.77 -5.79
CA SER A 217 -3.91 21.86 -6.30
C SER A 217 -3.38 22.70 -5.15
N THR A 218 -2.16 23.24 -5.29
CA THR A 218 -1.61 24.26 -4.39
C THR A 218 -1.55 25.64 -5.05
N ALA A 219 -2.09 25.77 -6.27
CA ALA A 219 -2.05 27.01 -7.03
C ALA A 219 -2.84 28.11 -6.31
N GLY A 220 -2.20 29.26 -6.08
CA GLY A 220 -2.81 30.39 -5.39
C GLY A 220 -3.08 30.15 -3.90
N LEU A 221 -2.46 29.12 -3.30
CA LEU A 221 -2.41 28.89 -1.86
C LEU A 221 -1.01 29.23 -1.33
N THR A 222 -0.96 29.68 -0.08
CA THR A 222 0.27 29.78 0.71
C THR A 222 0.20 28.73 1.81
N ILE A 223 1.09 27.73 1.79
CA ILE A 223 1.18 26.73 2.86
C ILE A 223 1.82 27.39 4.08
N THR A 224 1.14 27.36 5.22
CA THR A 224 1.53 28.03 6.47
C THR A 224 1.96 27.06 7.57
N GLY A 225 1.69 25.76 7.40
CA GLY A 225 2.13 24.71 8.32
C GLY A 225 1.97 23.32 7.72
N GLY A 226 2.86 22.39 8.06
CA GLY A 226 2.90 21.07 7.44
C GLY A 226 3.25 21.11 5.95
N ALA A 227 3.11 19.97 5.27
CA ALA A 227 3.33 19.85 3.83
C ALA A 227 2.12 19.20 3.15
N ASN A 228 1.91 19.50 1.87
CA ASN A 228 1.00 18.70 1.05
C ASN A 228 1.53 17.26 0.99
N GLY A 229 0.69 16.27 1.25
CA GLY A 229 1.11 14.88 1.41
C GLY A 229 1.55 14.50 2.82
N SER A 230 1.20 15.29 3.84
CA SER A 230 1.41 14.92 5.25
C SER A 230 0.09 14.76 6.00
N ALA A 231 0.15 14.23 7.22
CA ALA A 231 -1.02 14.02 8.08
C ALA A 231 -1.69 15.33 8.53
N THR A 232 -1.02 16.47 8.44
CA THR A 232 -1.58 17.79 8.75
C THR A 232 -1.04 18.84 7.79
N VAL A 233 -1.93 19.63 7.19
CA VAL A 233 -1.56 20.72 6.30
C VAL A 233 -2.39 21.96 6.63
N SER A 234 -1.72 23.08 6.83
CA SER A 234 -2.31 24.40 7.05
C SER A 234 -1.96 25.31 5.89
N PHE A 235 -2.93 26.06 5.38
CA PHE A 235 -2.75 26.92 4.21
C PHE A 235 -3.73 28.08 4.21
N THR A 236 -3.37 29.14 3.48
CA THR A 236 -4.20 30.34 3.29
C THR A 236 -4.37 30.66 1.82
N GLY A 237 -5.55 31.14 1.42
CA GLY A 237 -5.83 31.55 0.05
C GLY A 237 -7.20 32.20 -0.10
N THR A 238 -7.60 32.54 -1.33
CA THR A 238 -8.98 32.96 -1.60
C THR A 238 -9.93 31.76 -1.47
N ALA A 239 -11.21 31.99 -1.15
CA ALA A 239 -12.20 30.92 -1.05
C ALA A 239 -12.29 30.08 -2.36
N ALA A 240 -12.15 30.73 -3.52
CA ALA A 240 -12.14 30.06 -4.82
C ALA A 240 -10.93 29.12 -5.01
N ASN A 241 -9.73 29.56 -4.65
CA ASN A 241 -8.52 28.73 -4.75
C ASN A 241 -8.56 27.57 -3.76
N ILE A 242 -9.05 27.80 -2.55
CA ILE A 242 -9.23 26.76 -1.53
C ILE A 242 -10.23 25.72 -2.00
N ASN A 243 -11.40 26.13 -2.50
CA ASN A 243 -12.39 25.19 -3.03
C ASN A 243 -11.88 24.41 -4.24
N THR A 244 -11.00 25.01 -5.05
CA THR A 244 -10.30 24.31 -6.14
C THR A 244 -9.31 23.26 -5.59
N ALA A 245 -8.58 23.57 -4.53
CA ALA A 245 -7.64 22.65 -3.88
C ALA A 245 -8.33 21.50 -3.13
N LEU A 246 -9.49 21.76 -2.55
CA LEU A 246 -10.30 20.77 -1.81
C LEU A 246 -11.09 19.84 -2.74
N ASN A 247 -11.47 20.30 -3.94
CA ASN A 247 -12.17 19.47 -4.92
C ASN A 247 -11.21 18.49 -5.59
N GLY A 248 -11.16 17.26 -5.09
CA GLY A 248 -10.16 16.25 -5.44
C GLY A 248 -9.12 16.00 -4.35
N LEU A 249 -9.30 16.57 -3.15
CA LEU A 249 -8.49 16.23 -1.98
C LEU A 249 -8.46 14.72 -1.80
N THR A 250 -7.27 14.15 -1.70
CA THR A 250 -7.09 12.71 -1.55
C THR A 250 -6.60 12.37 -0.15
N TYR A 251 -7.34 11.52 0.55
CA TYR A 251 -6.87 10.85 1.76
C TYR A 251 -6.22 9.52 1.37
N VAL A 252 -4.99 9.30 1.80
CA VAL A 252 -4.26 8.03 1.60
C VAL A 252 -4.06 7.40 2.97
N PRO A 253 -4.69 6.24 3.26
CA PRO A 253 -4.46 5.51 4.51
C PRO A 253 -2.97 5.17 4.71
N VAL A 254 -2.55 4.97 5.96
CA VAL A 254 -1.27 4.29 6.23
C VAL A 254 -1.33 2.89 5.62
N ALA A 255 -0.23 2.42 5.03
CA ALA A 255 -0.16 1.07 4.45
C ALA A 255 -0.58 0.00 5.47
N ASN A 256 -1.44 -0.93 5.05
CA ASN A 256 -1.98 -2.03 5.86
C ASN A 256 -2.75 -1.58 7.13
N TYR A 257 -3.18 -0.32 7.19
CA TYR A 257 -4.04 0.16 8.26
C TYR A 257 -5.51 -0.06 7.91
N ASN A 258 -6.21 -0.82 8.76
CA ASN A 258 -7.66 -0.87 8.79
C ASN A 258 -8.20 -0.39 10.14
N GLY A 259 -9.41 0.19 10.12
CA GLY A 259 -10.04 0.77 11.30
C GLY A 259 -10.54 2.21 11.11
N ALA A 260 -10.78 2.88 12.23
CA ALA A 260 -11.33 4.24 12.24
C ALA A 260 -10.25 5.31 12.07
N SER A 261 -10.43 6.19 11.09
CA SER A 261 -9.63 7.39 10.88
C SER A 261 -10.54 8.62 10.97
N VAL A 262 -10.00 9.77 11.37
CA VAL A 262 -10.77 11.01 11.50
C VAL A 262 -10.05 12.12 10.75
N LEU A 263 -10.75 12.74 9.80
CA LEU A 263 -10.32 13.97 9.13
C LEU A 263 -10.91 15.17 9.87
N THR A 264 -10.07 16.05 10.41
CA THR A 264 -10.48 17.32 11.00
C THR A 264 -10.29 18.42 9.97
N PHE A 265 -11.32 19.24 9.76
CA PHE A 265 -11.31 20.37 8.86
C PHE A 265 -11.62 21.64 9.63
N SER A 266 -10.59 22.44 9.90
CA SER A 266 -10.73 23.74 10.54
C SER A 266 -10.54 24.87 9.55
N ALA A 267 -11.43 25.86 9.53
CA ALA A 267 -11.25 27.07 8.75
C ALA A 267 -11.43 28.33 9.59
N THR A 268 -10.84 29.43 9.16
CA THR A 268 -11.00 30.75 9.77
C THR A 268 -11.04 31.81 8.69
N ALA A 269 -12.09 32.63 8.70
CA ALA A 269 -12.29 33.72 7.75
C ALA A 269 -12.74 34.97 8.52
N GLY A 270 -11.94 36.04 8.44
CA GLY A 270 -12.20 37.23 9.26
C GLY A 270 -12.14 36.89 10.76
N ALA A 271 -13.23 37.11 11.48
CA ALA A 271 -13.34 36.91 12.92
C ALA A 271 -14.00 35.58 13.33
N ILE A 272 -14.44 34.76 12.38
CA ILE A 272 -15.07 33.47 12.67
C ILE A 272 -14.15 32.30 12.34
N SER A 273 -14.25 31.27 13.16
CA SER A 273 -13.57 29.99 13.01
C SER A 273 -14.59 28.87 13.15
N ASP A 274 -14.38 27.81 12.37
CA ASP A 274 -15.25 26.64 12.31
C ASP A 274 -14.39 25.38 12.25
N THR A 275 -14.88 24.27 12.79
CA THR A 275 -14.16 22.99 12.80
C THR A 275 -15.11 21.81 12.72
N ASP A 276 -14.99 21.08 11.62
CA ASP A 276 -15.68 19.82 11.38
C ASP A 276 -14.78 18.62 11.63
N THR A 277 -15.41 17.49 11.96
CA THR A 277 -14.76 16.17 11.97
C THR A 277 -15.52 15.20 11.09
N ILE A 278 -14.80 14.55 10.18
CA ILE A 278 -15.33 13.58 9.22
C ILE A 278 -14.75 12.22 9.58
N ALA A 279 -15.62 11.29 9.99
CA ALA A 279 -15.23 9.91 10.22
C ALA A 279 -14.93 9.22 8.88
N ILE A 280 -13.80 8.49 8.83
CA ILE A 280 -13.40 7.67 7.69
C ILE A 280 -13.21 6.24 8.20
N THR A 281 -13.97 5.30 7.65
CA THR A 281 -13.76 3.87 7.93
C THR A 281 -12.83 3.28 6.88
N VAL A 282 -11.69 2.75 7.30
CA VAL A 282 -10.78 2.00 6.42
C VAL A 282 -11.07 0.52 6.58
N THR A 283 -11.56 -0.10 5.51
CA THR A 283 -11.95 -1.52 5.47
C THR A 283 -10.75 -2.39 5.10
N PRO A 284 -10.57 -3.56 5.73
CA PRO A 284 -9.44 -4.43 5.44
C PRO A 284 -9.51 -5.02 4.03
N VAL A 285 -8.36 -5.25 3.42
CA VAL A 285 -8.15 -5.91 2.13
C VAL A 285 -7.23 -7.12 2.38
N PRO A 286 -7.68 -8.33 2.07
CA PRO A 286 -6.86 -9.55 2.22
C PRO A 286 -5.50 -9.45 1.51
N ASP A 287 -4.39 -9.49 2.24
CA ASP A 287 -3.03 -9.64 1.70
C ASP A 287 -2.50 -11.06 1.96
N TYR A 288 -2.45 -11.83 0.87
CA TYR A 288 -1.94 -13.20 0.88
C TYR A 288 -0.48 -13.20 0.44
N ALA A 289 0.43 -13.48 1.36
CA ALA A 289 1.85 -13.54 1.07
C ALA A 289 2.58 -14.58 1.92
N PHE A 290 3.60 -15.21 1.34
CA PHE A 290 4.54 -16.03 2.10
C PHE A 290 5.96 -15.87 1.54
N SER A 291 6.94 -16.23 2.36
CA SER A 291 8.34 -16.36 1.96
C SER A 291 8.76 -17.83 1.99
N LEU A 292 9.69 -18.20 1.10
CA LEU A 292 10.19 -19.55 0.96
C LEU A 292 11.71 -19.55 0.86
N ALA A 293 12.36 -20.30 1.73
CA ALA A 293 13.81 -20.45 1.77
C ALA A 293 14.20 -21.93 1.77
N LYS A 294 15.35 -22.24 1.17
CA LYS A 294 15.91 -23.58 1.13
C LYS A 294 17.41 -23.54 1.36
N ALA A 295 17.91 -24.41 2.23
CA ALA A 295 19.33 -24.54 2.54
C ALA A 295 19.77 -26.00 2.44
N ALA A 296 20.99 -26.22 1.96
CA ALA A 296 21.68 -27.51 2.02
C ALA A 296 22.65 -27.52 3.20
N SER A 297 22.87 -28.68 3.82
CA SER A 297 23.82 -28.84 4.92
C SER A 297 25.28 -28.66 4.49
N VAL A 298 25.56 -28.78 3.18
CA VAL A 298 26.88 -28.61 2.57
C VAL A 298 26.75 -27.94 1.21
N SER A 299 27.68 -27.04 0.88
CA SER A 299 27.73 -26.34 -0.42
C SER A 299 28.64 -27.03 -1.44
N ASN A 300 29.48 -27.97 -1.00
CA ASN A 300 30.39 -28.74 -1.84
C ASN A 300 30.57 -30.16 -1.29
N VAL A 301 30.73 -31.14 -2.18
CA VAL A 301 31.05 -32.53 -1.84
C VAL A 301 32.13 -33.09 -2.77
N SER A 302 33.00 -33.92 -2.22
CA SER A 302 34.06 -34.64 -2.94
C SER A 302 34.10 -36.14 -2.61
N SER A 303 33.15 -36.62 -1.82
CA SER A 303 33.03 -38.01 -1.39
C SER A 303 31.56 -38.40 -1.20
N LYS A 304 31.30 -39.69 -1.00
CA LYS A 304 29.97 -40.24 -0.73
C LYS A 304 29.49 -39.74 0.64
N VAL A 305 28.51 -38.83 0.66
CA VAL A 305 27.92 -38.25 1.88
C VAL A 305 26.42 -38.04 1.71
N THR A 306 25.68 -37.84 2.81
CA THR A 306 24.28 -37.43 2.75
C THR A 306 24.17 -35.91 2.89
N ILE A 307 23.52 -35.26 1.93
CA ILE A 307 23.16 -33.84 1.98
C ILE A 307 21.77 -33.76 2.63
N ASN A 308 21.65 -33.03 3.73
CA ASN A 308 20.36 -32.72 4.33
C ASN A 308 19.90 -31.35 3.85
N TYR A 309 18.61 -31.23 3.57
CA TYR A 309 17.98 -29.98 3.15
C TYR A 309 16.98 -29.52 4.21
N THR A 310 17.01 -28.23 4.51
CA THR A 310 16.02 -27.54 5.34
C THR A 310 15.28 -26.56 4.46
N ILE A 311 13.96 -26.65 4.46
CA ILE A 311 13.07 -25.73 3.76
C ILE A 311 12.25 -25.01 4.82
N THR A 312 12.20 -23.69 4.73
CA THR A 312 11.45 -22.85 5.67
C THR A 312 10.50 -21.99 4.87
N ALA A 313 9.21 -22.12 5.15
CA ALA A 313 8.17 -21.24 4.64
C ALA A 313 7.61 -20.41 5.79
N THR A 314 7.40 -19.11 5.60
CA THR A 314 6.77 -18.23 6.60
C THR A 314 5.62 -17.47 5.98
N ASN A 315 4.43 -17.50 6.59
CA ASN A 315 3.30 -16.68 6.16
C ASN A 315 3.57 -15.23 6.59
N THR A 316 3.74 -14.36 5.60
CA THR A 316 4.09 -12.94 5.79
C THR A 316 2.92 -12.01 5.49
N GLY A 317 1.80 -12.54 5.01
CA GLY A 317 0.57 -11.80 4.79
C GLY A 317 -0.24 -11.62 6.08
N ASP A 318 -1.42 -11.03 5.96
CA ASP A 318 -2.37 -10.82 7.07
C ASP A 318 -3.55 -11.80 7.02
N MET A 319 -3.52 -12.72 6.07
CA MET A 319 -4.54 -13.76 5.89
C MET A 319 -3.97 -15.16 5.98
N VAL A 320 -4.83 -16.08 6.43
CA VAL A 320 -4.54 -17.51 6.48
C VAL A 320 -4.44 -18.08 5.06
N LEU A 321 -3.38 -18.84 4.78
CA LEU A 321 -3.21 -19.56 3.52
C LEU A 321 -3.69 -21.01 3.66
N SER A 322 -4.25 -21.56 2.59
CA SER A 322 -4.84 -22.90 2.59
C SER A 322 -4.51 -23.67 1.32
N GLY A 323 -4.83 -24.97 1.29
CA GLY A 323 -4.55 -25.80 0.12
C GLY A 323 -3.05 -25.93 -0.15
N ILE A 324 -2.25 -25.96 0.93
CA ILE A 324 -0.80 -25.98 0.84
C ILE A 324 -0.36 -27.30 0.21
N THR A 325 0.36 -27.19 -0.91
CA THR A 325 1.04 -28.32 -1.54
C THR A 325 2.51 -27.98 -1.71
N ILE A 326 3.37 -28.97 -1.52
CA ILE A 326 4.82 -28.78 -1.60
C ILE A 326 5.45 -29.97 -2.32
N SER A 327 6.40 -29.68 -3.21
CA SER A 327 7.17 -30.69 -3.94
C SER A 327 8.64 -30.31 -3.98
N ASP A 328 9.52 -31.30 -3.90
CA ASP A 328 10.98 -31.08 -3.91
C ASP A 328 11.62 -32.00 -4.95
N GLN A 329 12.44 -31.44 -5.84
CA GLN A 329 13.12 -32.17 -6.91
C GLN A 329 14.62 -31.86 -6.88
N ILE A 330 15.42 -32.91 -6.88
CA ILE A 330 16.86 -32.79 -7.10
C ILE A 330 17.20 -33.07 -8.55
N THR A 331 18.05 -32.23 -9.12
CA THR A 331 18.52 -32.35 -10.50
C THR A 331 20.04 -32.44 -10.54
N GLN A 332 20.55 -33.25 -11.47
CA GLN A 332 21.97 -33.31 -11.82
C GLN A 332 22.09 -33.53 -13.33
N GLY A 333 22.63 -32.54 -14.03
CA GLY A 333 22.64 -32.54 -15.49
C GLY A 333 21.21 -32.64 -16.05
N LEU A 334 20.94 -33.71 -16.80
CA LEU A 334 19.61 -33.98 -17.39
C LEU A 334 18.74 -34.90 -16.53
N SER A 335 19.26 -35.43 -15.41
CA SER A 335 18.51 -36.28 -14.50
C SER A 335 17.76 -35.43 -13.48
N SER A 336 16.52 -35.82 -13.18
CA SER A 336 15.67 -35.21 -12.16
C SER A 336 15.00 -36.30 -11.32
N THR A 337 14.93 -36.10 -10.01
CA THR A 337 14.33 -37.07 -9.08
C THR A 337 13.61 -36.35 -7.95
N SER A 338 12.41 -36.82 -7.60
CA SER A 338 11.63 -36.28 -6.50
C SER A 338 12.21 -36.70 -5.15
N LEU A 339 12.41 -35.74 -4.25
CA LEU A 339 12.78 -36.03 -2.88
C LEU A 339 11.53 -36.15 -2.01
N THR A 340 11.58 -37.07 -1.05
CA THR A 340 10.52 -37.21 -0.04
C THR A 340 10.73 -36.17 1.04
N LEU A 341 9.70 -35.38 1.31
CA LEU A 341 9.69 -34.37 2.38
C LEU A 341 9.17 -34.96 3.69
N SER A 342 9.77 -34.54 4.80
CA SER A 342 9.27 -34.75 6.17
C SER A 342 8.87 -33.41 6.78
N GLY A 343 7.80 -33.38 7.57
CA GLY A 343 7.19 -32.15 8.12
C GLY A 343 5.78 -31.89 7.57
N PRO A 344 5.24 -30.67 7.73
CA PRO A 344 5.90 -29.53 8.37
C PRO A 344 5.99 -29.67 9.89
N THR A 345 7.04 -29.11 10.50
CA THR A 345 6.98 -28.67 11.90
C THR A 345 6.57 -27.20 11.94
N GLY A 346 5.80 -26.78 12.95
CA GLY A 346 5.32 -25.40 13.09
C GLY A 346 3.92 -25.14 12.54
N ASP A 347 3.26 -26.18 12.02
CA ASP A 347 1.82 -26.20 11.70
C ASP A 347 1.02 -26.42 12.99
N SER A 348 0.48 -25.33 13.53
CA SER A 348 -0.34 -25.35 14.74
C SER A 348 -1.81 -25.59 14.41
N ALA A 349 -2.65 -25.82 15.42
CA ALA A 349 -4.07 -25.94 15.16
C ALA A 349 -4.67 -24.59 14.72
N PRO A 350 -5.46 -24.54 13.64
CA PRO A 350 -5.98 -25.68 12.86
C PRO A 350 -4.98 -26.24 11.83
N VAL A 351 -4.68 -27.55 11.95
CA VAL A 351 -3.69 -28.25 11.11
C VAL A 351 -4.02 -28.13 9.62
N GLY A 352 -3.01 -27.83 8.81
CA GLY A 352 -3.13 -27.65 7.36
C GLY A 352 -3.60 -26.25 6.95
N MET A 353 -3.75 -25.33 7.90
CA MET A 353 -3.96 -23.91 7.66
C MET A 353 -2.68 -23.17 8.03
N PHE A 354 -2.12 -22.45 7.06
CA PHE A 354 -0.88 -21.74 7.28
C PHE A 354 -1.20 -20.35 7.82
N ASP A 355 -1.29 -20.26 9.15
CA ASP A 355 -1.76 -19.06 9.86
C ASP A 355 -0.76 -17.91 9.77
N VAL A 356 -1.24 -16.69 10.00
CA VAL A 356 -0.43 -15.46 9.94
C VAL A 356 0.74 -15.54 10.91
N GLY A 357 1.95 -15.34 10.39
CA GLY A 357 3.19 -15.39 11.17
C GLY A 357 3.69 -16.80 11.50
N GLU A 358 2.98 -17.87 11.11
CA GLU A 358 3.51 -19.21 11.25
C GLU A 358 4.74 -19.42 10.37
N THR A 359 5.61 -20.33 10.82
CA THR A 359 6.76 -20.79 10.07
C THR A 359 6.77 -22.30 10.01
N TRP A 360 6.56 -22.83 8.80
CA TRP A 360 6.55 -24.25 8.52
C TRP A 360 7.92 -24.70 8.04
N THR A 361 8.47 -25.71 8.68
CA THR A 361 9.78 -26.28 8.32
C THR A 361 9.64 -27.69 7.80
N TYR A 362 10.21 -27.95 6.63
CA TYR A 362 10.30 -29.25 6.00
C TYR A 362 11.76 -29.70 5.87
N THR A 363 11.98 -31.00 5.89
CA THR A 363 13.30 -31.60 5.68
C THR A 363 13.27 -32.65 4.57
N ALA A 364 14.38 -32.77 3.85
CA ALA A 364 14.64 -33.82 2.87
C ALA A 364 16.12 -34.19 2.89
N SER A 365 16.49 -35.33 2.31
CA SER A 365 17.90 -35.75 2.23
C SER A 365 18.21 -36.39 0.88
N HIS A 366 19.45 -36.21 0.41
CA HIS A 366 19.99 -36.87 -0.78
C HIS A 366 21.31 -37.55 -0.47
N ALA A 367 21.42 -38.85 -0.76
CA ALA A 367 22.67 -39.59 -0.64
C ALA A 367 23.49 -39.44 -1.93
N VAL A 368 24.66 -38.84 -1.83
CA VAL A 368 25.60 -38.68 -2.95
C VAL A 368 26.20 -40.05 -3.29
N THR A 369 25.98 -40.49 -4.53
CA THR A 369 26.46 -41.78 -5.05
C THR A 369 27.75 -41.63 -5.84
N GLN A 370 28.41 -42.75 -6.17
CA GLN A 370 29.58 -42.72 -7.07
C GLN A 370 29.21 -42.14 -8.44
N ALA A 371 28.05 -42.53 -8.99
CA ALA A 371 27.57 -41.98 -10.26
C ALA A 371 27.39 -40.45 -10.21
N ASN A 372 27.02 -39.89 -9.05
CA ASN A 372 26.96 -38.43 -8.90
C ASN A 372 28.35 -37.80 -8.96
N LEU A 373 29.34 -38.40 -8.28
CA LEU A 373 30.73 -37.93 -8.30
C LEU A 373 31.32 -38.03 -9.72
N ASP A 374 31.09 -39.13 -10.42
CA ASP A 374 31.56 -39.38 -11.78
C ASP A 374 30.90 -38.41 -12.80
N ASN A 375 29.64 -38.04 -12.59
CA ASN A 375 28.96 -37.04 -13.42
C ASN A 375 29.58 -35.64 -13.28
N GLY A 376 29.95 -35.25 -12.06
CA GLY A 376 30.64 -33.98 -11.78
C GLY A 376 29.79 -32.71 -11.89
N ALA A 377 28.57 -32.76 -12.44
CA ALA A 377 27.67 -31.62 -12.44
C ALA A 377 27.13 -31.32 -11.03
N ASN A 378 26.77 -30.05 -10.80
CA ASN A 378 26.17 -29.61 -9.56
C ASN A 378 24.86 -30.36 -9.27
N LEU A 379 24.65 -30.66 -7.99
CA LEU A 379 23.36 -31.10 -7.47
C LEU A 379 22.53 -29.86 -7.15
N VAL A 380 21.45 -29.64 -7.88
CA VAL A 380 20.53 -28.51 -7.67
C VAL A 380 19.21 -29.05 -7.14
N ASN A 381 18.92 -28.79 -5.88
CA ASN A 381 17.66 -29.18 -5.25
C ASN A 381 16.69 -28.00 -5.25
N SER A 382 15.51 -28.17 -5.85
CA SER A 382 14.50 -27.15 -6.04
C SER A 382 13.19 -27.55 -5.38
N VAL A 383 12.74 -26.74 -4.43
CA VAL A 383 11.42 -26.88 -3.81
C VAL A 383 10.44 -25.91 -4.46
N THR A 384 9.19 -26.34 -4.63
CA THR A 384 8.06 -25.50 -5.01
C THR A 384 6.94 -25.67 -4.00
N LEU A 385 6.47 -24.55 -3.44
CA LEU A 385 5.31 -24.49 -2.55
C LEU A 385 4.19 -23.72 -3.25
N ASP A 386 3.00 -24.28 -3.23
CA ASP A 386 1.79 -23.72 -3.83
C ASP A 386 0.67 -23.60 -2.78
N THR A 387 -0.17 -22.58 -2.93
CA THR A 387 -1.32 -22.32 -2.07
C THR A 387 -2.54 -21.97 -2.92
N ALA A 388 -3.73 -22.03 -2.34
CA ALA A 388 -4.95 -21.66 -3.06
C ALA A 388 -5.06 -20.15 -3.37
N GLN A 389 -4.32 -19.30 -2.66
CA GLN A 389 -4.49 -17.84 -2.68
C GLN A 389 -3.33 -17.07 -3.33
N THR A 390 -2.18 -17.72 -3.51
CA THR A 390 -0.97 -17.10 -4.07
C THR A 390 -0.45 -17.92 -5.24
N PRO A 391 0.25 -17.32 -6.22
CA PRO A 391 1.02 -18.09 -7.19
C PRO A 391 2.05 -19.01 -6.50
N PRO A 392 2.42 -20.14 -7.10
CA PRO A 392 3.49 -20.99 -6.58
C PRO A 392 4.81 -20.23 -6.45
N GLN A 393 5.54 -20.47 -5.37
CA GLN A 393 6.92 -19.98 -5.20
C GLN A 393 7.91 -21.14 -5.19
N SER A 394 9.14 -20.87 -5.63
CA SER A 394 10.21 -21.85 -5.65
C SER A 394 11.47 -21.33 -5.00
N ALA A 395 12.23 -22.21 -4.36
CA ALA A 395 13.55 -21.93 -3.80
C ALA A 395 14.53 -23.06 -4.13
N THR A 396 15.80 -22.72 -4.32
CA THR A 396 16.83 -23.69 -4.72
C THR A 396 18.02 -23.70 -3.78
N ALA A 397 18.59 -24.87 -3.55
CA ALA A 397 19.89 -25.05 -2.91
C ALA A 397 20.81 -25.85 -3.82
N THR A 398 22.00 -25.29 -4.09
CA THR A 398 22.98 -25.89 -5.00
C THR A 398 24.19 -26.39 -4.23
N THR A 399 24.57 -27.64 -4.46
CA THR A 399 25.78 -28.26 -3.92
C THR A 399 26.69 -28.62 -5.10
N SER A 400 27.90 -28.09 -5.11
CA SER A 400 28.89 -28.40 -6.15
C SER A 400 29.57 -29.75 -5.89
N ILE A 401 30.03 -30.39 -6.97
CA ILE A 401 30.83 -31.61 -6.89
C ILE A 401 32.26 -31.30 -7.30
N THR A 402 33.22 -31.72 -6.48
CA THR A 402 34.65 -31.63 -6.80
C THR A 402 35.19 -32.99 -7.21
N GLN A 403 35.61 -33.10 -8.47
CA GLN A 403 36.32 -34.27 -8.99
C GLN A 403 37.84 -34.09 -8.83
N SER A 404 38.51 -35.16 -8.42
CA SER A 404 39.95 -35.25 -8.19
C SER A 404 40.45 -36.63 -8.65
N PRO A 405 40.48 -36.90 -9.98
CA PRO A 405 41.04 -38.14 -10.51
C PRO A 405 42.52 -38.28 -10.16
N SER A 406 42.94 -39.49 -9.79
CA SER A 406 44.34 -39.77 -9.47
C SER A 406 44.62 -41.27 -9.59
N LEU A 407 45.79 -41.62 -10.12
CA LEU A 407 46.31 -42.99 -10.17
C LEU A 407 47.66 -43.04 -9.48
N SER A 408 47.94 -44.15 -8.82
CA SER A 408 49.30 -44.50 -8.40
C SER A 408 49.70 -45.83 -9.03
N ILE A 409 50.97 -45.99 -9.39
CA ILE A 409 51.50 -47.23 -9.93
C ILE A 409 52.74 -47.67 -9.14
N THR A 410 52.83 -48.95 -8.82
CA THR A 410 54.06 -49.58 -8.29
C THR A 410 54.55 -50.65 -9.24
N LYS A 411 55.85 -50.69 -9.49
CA LYS A 411 56.52 -51.72 -10.30
C LYS A 411 57.44 -52.54 -9.41
N ASN A 412 57.32 -53.86 -9.48
CA ASN A 412 58.17 -54.81 -8.76
C ASN A 412 58.78 -55.82 -9.74
N ALA A 413 60.07 -56.10 -9.60
CA ALA A 413 60.71 -57.24 -10.26
C ALA A 413 60.88 -58.37 -9.24
N ASP A 414 60.70 -59.62 -9.67
CA ASP A 414 60.96 -60.79 -8.82
C ASP A 414 62.46 -61.03 -8.56
N ASP A 415 63.33 -60.57 -9.47
CA ASP A 415 64.78 -60.56 -9.31
C ASP A 415 65.39 -59.22 -9.76
N THR A 416 66.39 -58.75 -9.02
CA THR A 416 67.05 -57.45 -9.22
C THR A 416 68.58 -57.52 -9.16
N THR A 417 69.17 -58.69 -8.89
CA THR A 417 70.61 -58.82 -8.62
C THR A 417 71.17 -60.09 -9.24
N ASP A 418 72.40 -60.05 -9.73
CA ASP A 418 73.16 -61.23 -10.19
C ASP A 418 72.42 -62.10 -11.23
N VAL A 419 71.58 -61.48 -12.05
CA VAL A 419 70.83 -62.19 -13.10
C VAL A 419 71.78 -62.73 -14.19
N VAL A 420 71.46 -63.90 -14.75
CA VAL A 420 72.28 -64.55 -15.78
C VAL A 420 71.60 -64.54 -17.15
N ALA A 421 72.37 -64.62 -18.23
CA ALA A 421 71.82 -64.77 -19.58
C ALA A 421 70.89 -65.99 -19.67
N GLY A 422 69.70 -65.78 -20.23
CA GLY A 422 68.61 -66.76 -20.32
C GLY A 422 67.66 -66.75 -19.12
N GLN A 423 67.96 -66.04 -18.04
CA GLN A 423 67.05 -65.89 -16.90
C GLN A 423 65.81 -65.07 -17.28
N THR A 424 64.64 -65.49 -16.81
CA THR A 424 63.40 -64.72 -16.94
C THR A 424 63.16 -63.92 -15.66
N ILE A 425 62.97 -62.60 -15.81
CA ILE A 425 62.54 -61.69 -14.76
C ILE A 425 61.05 -61.42 -14.97
N THR A 426 60.24 -61.57 -13.93
CA THR A 426 58.81 -61.22 -13.93
C THR A 426 58.61 -59.84 -13.32
N TYR A 427 58.00 -58.94 -14.07
CA TYR A 427 57.57 -57.64 -13.59
C TYR A 427 56.08 -57.67 -13.22
N THR A 428 55.76 -57.15 -12.05
CA THR A 428 54.40 -56.93 -11.55
C THR A 428 54.14 -55.44 -11.42
N TYR A 429 53.08 -54.94 -12.04
CA TYR A 429 52.63 -53.55 -11.94
C TYR A 429 51.31 -53.53 -11.20
N VAL A 430 51.19 -52.75 -10.13
CA VAL A 430 49.92 -52.54 -9.44
C VAL A 430 49.51 -51.10 -9.65
N VAL A 431 48.42 -50.89 -10.39
CA VAL A 431 47.80 -49.57 -10.60
C VAL A 431 46.64 -49.44 -9.64
N THR A 432 46.58 -48.36 -8.88
CA THR A 432 45.52 -48.07 -7.91
C THR A 432 44.86 -46.74 -8.23
N ASN A 433 43.52 -46.69 -8.22
CA ASN A 433 42.78 -45.44 -8.28
C ASN A 433 42.77 -44.78 -6.90
N THR A 434 43.54 -43.71 -6.77
CA THR A 434 43.65 -42.91 -5.54
C THR A 434 42.80 -41.64 -5.58
N GLY A 435 42.05 -41.45 -6.68
CA GLY A 435 41.13 -40.34 -6.86
C GLY A 435 39.75 -40.63 -6.28
N ASN A 436 38.77 -39.81 -6.65
CA ASN A 436 37.37 -39.93 -6.21
C ASN A 436 36.36 -40.18 -7.34
N ILE A 437 36.84 -40.35 -8.58
CA ILE A 437 36.03 -40.73 -9.72
C ILE A 437 36.51 -42.05 -10.32
N THR A 438 35.61 -42.76 -10.97
CA THR A 438 35.94 -43.93 -11.78
C THR A 438 36.86 -43.54 -12.93
N ILE A 439 37.91 -44.33 -13.18
CA ILE A 439 38.88 -44.09 -14.25
C ILE A 439 38.83 -45.25 -15.25
N ASP A 440 38.68 -44.91 -16.53
CA ASP A 440 38.53 -45.89 -17.60
C ASP A 440 39.80 -46.03 -18.45
N GLY A 441 39.95 -47.17 -19.11
CA GLY A 441 41.00 -47.41 -20.11
C GLY A 441 42.43 -47.37 -19.56
N ILE A 442 42.65 -48.03 -18.42
CA ILE A 442 43.96 -48.10 -17.78
C ILE A 442 44.87 -49.02 -18.59
N SER A 443 45.91 -48.47 -19.20
CA SER A 443 46.95 -49.24 -19.89
C SER A 443 48.31 -48.96 -19.27
N VAL A 444 49.17 -49.98 -19.17
CA VAL A 444 50.54 -49.84 -18.67
C VAL A 444 51.52 -50.10 -19.81
N SER A 445 52.42 -49.15 -20.05
CA SER A 445 53.58 -49.33 -20.93
C SER A 445 54.86 -49.22 -20.12
N ASP A 446 55.79 -50.15 -20.36
CA ASP A 446 57.10 -50.13 -19.70
C ASP A 446 58.21 -49.97 -20.74
N LEU A 447 59.01 -48.91 -20.59
CA LEU A 447 60.22 -48.73 -21.39
C LEU A 447 61.36 -49.47 -20.69
N HIS A 448 61.92 -50.46 -21.38
CA HIS A 448 62.98 -51.29 -20.85
C HIS A 448 64.31 -51.02 -21.57
N GLY A 449 65.40 -50.94 -20.81
CA GLY A 449 66.74 -50.60 -21.31
C GLY A 449 67.59 -51.81 -21.72
N GLY A 450 67.10 -53.03 -21.49
CA GLY A 450 67.73 -54.26 -21.95
C GLY A 450 67.67 -54.44 -23.46
N SER A 451 68.56 -55.27 -23.98
CA SER A 451 68.76 -55.59 -25.40
C SER A 451 67.79 -56.64 -25.95
N GLY A 452 67.05 -57.33 -25.09
CA GLY A 452 65.98 -58.26 -25.46
C GLY A 452 64.68 -57.54 -25.84
N PRO A 453 63.64 -58.28 -26.27
CA PRO A 453 62.32 -57.72 -26.49
C PRO A 453 61.80 -57.01 -25.23
N ALA A 454 61.27 -55.80 -25.38
CA ALA A 454 60.72 -55.05 -24.26
C ALA A 454 59.55 -55.82 -23.60
N PRO A 455 59.46 -55.85 -22.25
CA PRO A 455 58.34 -56.47 -21.56
C PRO A 455 57.03 -55.79 -21.94
N VAL A 456 56.00 -56.58 -22.26
CA VAL A 456 54.66 -56.08 -22.57
C VAL A 456 53.73 -56.45 -21.42
N PRO A 457 53.22 -55.49 -20.62
CA PRO A 457 52.19 -55.74 -19.63
C PRO A 457 50.89 -56.24 -20.28
N LEU A 458 50.49 -57.47 -19.97
CA LEU A 458 49.29 -58.12 -20.55
C LEU A 458 48.52 -59.00 -19.58
N GLY A 459 49.08 -59.43 -18.44
CA GLY A 459 48.35 -60.30 -17.50
C GLY A 459 47.55 -59.50 -16.49
N GLU A 460 46.41 -58.93 -16.91
CA GLU A 460 45.54 -58.11 -16.05
C GLU A 460 44.74 -58.95 -15.03
N THR A 461 44.71 -58.52 -13.78
CA THR A 461 43.84 -59.13 -12.76
C THR A 461 43.48 -58.10 -11.69
N LEU A 462 42.22 -58.07 -11.24
CA LEU A 462 41.80 -57.23 -10.11
C LEU A 462 42.56 -57.66 -8.85
N ALA A 463 43.28 -56.72 -8.24
CA ALA A 463 44.09 -56.95 -7.06
C ALA A 463 43.35 -56.57 -5.77
N THR A 464 42.70 -55.40 -5.78
CA THR A 464 41.89 -54.89 -4.67
C THR A 464 40.55 -54.42 -5.22
N ASP A 465 39.48 -54.88 -4.58
CA ASP A 465 38.08 -54.51 -4.85
C ASP A 465 37.52 -53.89 -3.58
N ALA A 466 37.66 -52.56 -3.46
CA ALA A 466 37.13 -51.80 -2.35
C ALA A 466 35.60 -51.76 -2.42
N SER A 467 34.95 -51.41 -1.31
CA SER A 467 33.49 -51.35 -1.30
C SER A 467 32.97 -50.20 -2.18
N PRO A 468 31.95 -50.42 -3.01
CA PRO A 468 31.20 -51.67 -3.21
C PRO A 468 31.89 -52.66 -4.15
N SER A 469 31.94 -53.94 -3.75
CA SER A 469 32.58 -54.99 -4.57
C SER A 469 31.99 -55.12 -5.96
N GLY A 470 32.85 -55.28 -6.96
CA GLY A 470 32.47 -55.53 -8.36
C GLY A 470 32.10 -54.27 -9.14
N ASP A 471 32.53 -53.09 -8.68
CA ASP A 471 32.39 -51.82 -9.41
C ASP A 471 33.59 -51.52 -10.33
N SER A 472 34.68 -52.26 -10.22
CA SER A 472 35.73 -52.38 -11.24
C SER A 472 35.50 -53.57 -12.18
N SER A 473 35.72 -53.37 -13.47
CA SER A 473 35.53 -54.41 -14.48
C SER A 473 36.53 -54.32 -15.63
N ASP A 474 36.77 -55.48 -16.24
CA ASP A 474 37.54 -55.62 -17.47
C ASP A 474 36.72 -56.33 -18.55
N ALA A 475 36.50 -55.63 -19.67
CA ALA A 475 35.71 -56.11 -20.79
C ALA A 475 36.46 -57.17 -21.62
N THR A 476 37.79 -57.19 -21.61
CA THR A 476 38.57 -58.13 -22.41
C THR A 476 39.85 -58.51 -21.69
N ALA A 477 39.79 -59.67 -21.01
CA ALA A 477 40.92 -60.20 -20.27
C ALA A 477 42.17 -60.39 -21.16
N ASN A 478 43.31 -59.99 -20.61
CA ASN A 478 44.65 -60.17 -21.16
C ASN A 478 44.95 -59.40 -22.46
N ASN A 479 44.47 -58.15 -22.56
CA ASN A 479 44.66 -57.29 -23.74
C ASN A 479 45.58 -56.09 -23.50
N GLY A 480 46.17 -55.92 -22.30
CA GLY A 480 46.99 -54.77 -21.95
C GLY A 480 46.21 -53.55 -21.42
N VAL A 481 44.88 -53.64 -21.30
CA VAL A 481 43.99 -52.52 -20.98
C VAL A 481 42.90 -52.94 -20.01
N TRP A 482 42.95 -52.42 -18.78
CA TRP A 482 41.86 -52.55 -17.84
C TRP A 482 40.75 -51.53 -18.13
N SER A 483 39.51 -51.99 -18.21
CA SER A 483 38.42 -51.19 -18.77
C SER A 483 37.90 -50.10 -17.82
N THR A 484 37.63 -50.43 -16.54
CA THR A 484 37.01 -49.52 -15.56
C THR A 484 37.59 -49.78 -14.17
N LEU A 485 38.15 -48.75 -13.52
CA LEU A 485 38.76 -48.85 -12.20
C LEU A 485 38.12 -47.85 -11.23
N ALA A 486 37.35 -48.35 -10.28
CA ALA A 486 36.64 -47.56 -9.28
C ALA A 486 37.59 -46.96 -8.22
N PRO A 487 37.21 -45.87 -7.53
CA PRO A 487 38.02 -45.27 -6.46
C PRO A 487 38.36 -46.25 -5.33
N GLY A 488 39.66 -46.38 -5.02
CA GLY A 488 40.16 -47.30 -4.00
C GLY A 488 40.57 -48.68 -4.52
N ASP A 489 40.20 -49.01 -5.77
CA ASP A 489 40.51 -50.29 -6.38
C ASP A 489 41.89 -50.33 -7.01
N SER A 490 42.41 -51.55 -7.13
CA SER A 490 43.72 -51.80 -7.74
C SER A 490 43.64 -52.92 -8.76
N VAL A 491 44.30 -52.74 -9.91
CA VAL A 491 44.54 -53.78 -10.92
C VAL A 491 46.02 -54.12 -10.98
N THR A 492 46.33 -55.41 -11.12
CA THR A 492 47.68 -55.90 -11.39
C THR A 492 47.85 -56.23 -12.87
N PHE A 493 48.98 -55.81 -13.46
CA PHE A 493 49.48 -56.27 -14.75
C PHE A 493 50.78 -57.06 -14.53
N SER A 494 51.02 -58.07 -15.37
CA SER A 494 52.30 -58.79 -15.38
C SER A 494 52.96 -58.76 -16.75
N SER A 495 54.30 -58.75 -16.76
CA SER A 495 55.13 -58.93 -17.95
C SER A 495 56.43 -59.68 -17.61
N THR A 496 57.10 -60.22 -18.62
CA THR A 496 58.37 -60.95 -18.44
C THR A 496 59.46 -60.39 -19.33
N TYR A 497 60.71 -60.42 -18.86
CA TYR A 497 61.92 -60.12 -19.62
C TYR A 497 62.89 -61.29 -19.57
N VAL A 498 63.46 -61.69 -20.72
CA VAL A 498 64.53 -62.70 -20.76
C VAL A 498 65.85 -61.98 -20.91
N VAL A 499 66.71 -62.08 -19.90
CA VAL A 499 68.06 -61.50 -19.90
C VAL A 499 68.87 -62.08 -21.05
N THR A 500 69.43 -61.23 -21.90
CA THR A 500 70.26 -61.68 -23.02
C THR A 500 71.74 -61.70 -22.62
N GLN A 501 72.57 -62.38 -23.42
CA GLN A 501 74.02 -62.29 -23.24
C GLN A 501 74.53 -60.85 -23.41
N ALA A 502 73.94 -60.07 -24.32
CA ALA A 502 74.33 -58.68 -24.53
C ALA A 502 73.99 -57.79 -23.32
N ASP A 503 72.99 -58.12 -22.51
CA ASP A 503 72.70 -57.40 -21.25
C ASP A 503 73.82 -57.59 -20.22
N ILE A 504 74.40 -58.79 -20.18
CA ILE A 504 75.53 -59.12 -19.30
C ILE A 504 76.83 -58.49 -19.82
N ASP A 505 77.04 -58.50 -21.13
CA ASP A 505 78.25 -57.99 -21.78
C ASP A 505 78.37 -56.45 -21.75
N LEU A 506 77.31 -55.74 -21.32
CA LEU A 506 77.24 -54.27 -21.18
C LEU A 506 77.56 -53.75 -19.76
N LEU A 507 77.78 -54.65 -18.79
CA LEU A 507 78.29 -54.36 -17.45
C LEU A 507 79.81 -54.29 -17.44
#